data_AF-A0A7S2EFG1-F1
#
_entry.id   AF-A0A7S2EFG1-F1
#
_cell.length_a   1.000
_cell.length_b   1.000
_cell.length_c   1.000
_cell.angle_alpha   90.00
_cell.angle_beta   90.00
_cell.angle_gamma   90.00
#
_symmetry.space_group_name_H-M   'P 1'
#
loop_
_entity.id
_entity.type
_entity.pdbx_description
1 polymer ?
#
loop_
_entity_poly.entity_id
_entity_poly.type
_entity_poly.pdbx_seq_one_letter_code
_entity_poly.pdbx_strand_id
1 'polypeptide(L)'
;LAFLCVIHQRAPLDVNKAITALIQNNSNHESLESPYQKVLSPVYDVHYLMGCHSTPLFSHLHIQNVPISAWTLDCSPLCRANNHILCESDSFESNPKKFIEEYYSSSVGVCGTDATIDSCSNQRAAPDILVTTG
;
A
#
# COMPACT_ATOMS: atom_id res chain seq x y z
N LEU A 1 3.84 -12.83 36.69
CA LEU A 1 3.97 -12.70 35.23
C LEU A 1 2.64 -12.17 34.72
N ALA A 2 2.59 -10.94 34.19
CA ALA A 2 1.36 -10.35 33.66
C ALA A 2 1.52 -10.21 32.14
N PHE A 3 0.64 -10.87 31.39
CA PHE A 3 0.51 -10.67 29.95
C PHE A 3 -0.73 -9.78 29.73
N LEU A 4 -0.51 -8.51 29.42
CA LEU A 4 -1.53 -7.66 28.81
C LEU A 4 -1.43 -7.87 27.30
N CYS A 5 -2.40 -8.56 26.70
CA CYS A 5 -2.58 -8.57 25.26
C CYS A 5 -4.00 -8.10 24.93
N VAL A 6 -4.09 -6.94 24.29
CA VAL A 6 -5.30 -6.52 23.59
C VAL A 6 -5.30 -7.26 22.26
N ILE A 7 -6.12 -8.31 22.13
CA ILE A 7 -6.29 -9.03 20.86
C ILE A 7 -7.12 -8.14 19.92
N HIS A 8 -6.46 -7.19 19.26
CA HIS A 8 -7.03 -6.38 18.16
C HIS A 8 -6.26 -6.60 16.84
N GLN A 9 -5.41 -7.63 16.76
CA GLN A 9 -4.41 -7.79 15.70
C GLN A 9 -4.68 -8.95 14.71
N ARG A 10 -5.82 -9.64 14.81
CA ARG A 10 -6.12 -10.78 13.92
C ARG A 10 -6.59 -10.36 12.52
N ALA A 11 -7.33 -9.26 12.41
CA ALA A 11 -7.87 -8.84 11.11
C ALA A 11 -6.78 -8.58 10.06
N PRO A 12 -5.67 -7.87 10.35
CA PRO A 12 -4.57 -7.71 9.39
C PRO A 12 -3.91 -9.03 8.98
N LEU A 13 -3.86 -10.02 9.89
CA LEU A 13 -3.33 -11.35 9.58
C LEU A 13 -4.19 -12.09 8.56
N ASP A 14 -5.51 -12.09 8.77
CA ASP A 14 -6.44 -12.80 7.91
C ASP A 14 -6.55 -12.12 6.52
N VAL A 15 -6.44 -10.78 6.46
CA VAL A 15 -6.32 -10.03 5.20
C VAL A 15 -5.04 -10.41 4.46
N ASN A 16 -3.89 -10.42 5.12
CA ASN A 16 -2.62 -10.77 4.46
C ASN A 16 -2.64 -12.21 3.93
N LYS A 17 -3.26 -13.16 4.65
CA LYS A 17 -3.47 -14.52 4.14
C LYS A 17 -4.31 -14.54 2.87
N ALA A 18 -5.42 -13.80 2.85
CA ALA A 18 -6.27 -13.71 1.67
C ALA A 18 -5.52 -13.11 0.47
N ILE A 19 -4.73 -12.05 0.70
CA ILE A 19 -3.86 -11.46 -0.32
C ILE A 19 -2.88 -12.49 -0.88
N THR A 20 -2.18 -13.23 -0.01
CA THR A 20 -1.23 -14.24 -0.49
C THR A 20 -1.88 -15.36 -1.29
N ALA A 21 -3.07 -15.81 -0.89
CA ALA A 21 -3.83 -16.81 -1.63
C ALA A 21 -4.29 -16.31 -3.00
N LEU A 22 -4.72 -15.04 -3.10
CA LEU A 22 -5.08 -14.40 -4.37
C LEU A 22 -3.88 -14.34 -5.33
N ILE A 23 -2.74 -13.87 -4.84
CA ILE A 23 -1.51 -13.76 -5.64
C ILE A 23 -1.05 -15.13 -6.14
N GLN A 24 -1.05 -16.15 -5.26
CA GLN A 24 -0.67 -17.52 -5.62
C GLN A 24 -1.60 -18.10 -6.69
N ASN A 25 -2.91 -17.90 -6.57
CA ASN A 25 -3.88 -18.38 -7.55
C ASN A 25 -3.67 -17.75 -8.93
N ASN A 26 -3.39 -16.45 -8.99
CA ASN A 26 -3.11 -15.75 -10.25
C ASN A 26 -1.78 -16.20 -10.86
N SER A 27 -0.74 -16.38 -10.04
CA SER A 27 0.58 -16.83 -10.50
C SER A 27 0.55 -18.24 -11.10
N ASN A 28 -0.29 -19.13 -10.56
CA ASN A 28 -0.47 -20.49 -11.09
C ASN A 28 -1.14 -20.51 -12.48
N HIS A 29 -1.87 -19.45 -12.83
CA HIS A 29 -2.58 -19.34 -14.11
C HIS A 29 -1.66 -18.85 -15.24
N GLU A 30 -0.63 -18.05 -14.93
CA GLU A 30 0.34 -17.53 -15.92
C GLU A 30 1.35 -18.60 -16.39
N SER A 31 1.60 -19.63 -15.58
CA SER A 31 2.56 -20.70 -15.90
C SER A 31 2.14 -21.66 -17.04
N LEU A 32 1.00 -21.43 -17.71
CA LEU A 32 0.55 -22.22 -18.85
C LEU A 32 1.00 -21.66 -20.21
N GLU A 33 1.64 -20.49 -20.27
CA GLU A 33 2.10 -19.90 -21.53
C GLU A 33 3.65 -19.84 -21.61
N SER A 34 4.19 -20.74 -22.47
CA SER A 34 5.52 -20.72 -23.09
C SER A 34 6.79 -20.89 -22.20
N PRO A 35 7.63 -21.93 -22.44
CA PRO A 35 8.85 -22.21 -21.66
C PRO A 35 10.05 -21.29 -21.96
N TYR A 36 9.90 -20.24 -22.78
CA TYR A 36 11.00 -19.37 -23.22
C TYR A 36 10.93 -17.91 -22.75
N GLN A 37 9.96 -17.55 -21.92
CA GLN A 37 9.87 -16.22 -21.35
C GLN A 37 10.17 -16.28 -19.86
N LYS A 38 11.41 -15.96 -19.45
CA LYS A 38 11.71 -15.62 -18.05
C LYS A 38 11.08 -14.26 -17.78
N VAL A 39 9.75 -14.23 -17.65
CA VAL A 39 9.00 -13.05 -17.23
C VAL A 39 9.54 -12.67 -15.86
N LEU A 40 10.09 -11.47 -15.74
CA LEU A 40 10.35 -10.85 -14.44
C LEU A 40 9.04 -10.97 -13.67
N SER A 41 9.03 -11.76 -12.60
CA SER A 41 7.83 -11.95 -11.78
C SER A 41 7.28 -10.57 -11.43
N PRO A 42 6.02 -10.25 -11.77
CA PRO A 42 5.47 -8.93 -11.49
C PRO A 42 5.60 -8.68 -9.99
N VAL A 43 6.15 -7.51 -9.63
CA VAL A 43 6.16 -7.05 -8.24
C VAL A 43 4.73 -6.66 -7.92
N TYR A 44 4.11 -7.35 -6.97
CA TYR A 44 2.77 -7.01 -6.52
C TYR A 44 2.86 -5.83 -5.54
N ASP A 45 2.25 -4.70 -5.88
CA ASP A 45 2.20 -3.53 -5.02
C ASP A 45 0.90 -3.53 -4.19
N VAL A 46 1.05 -3.46 -2.87
CA VAL A 46 -0.05 -3.53 -1.92
C VAL A 46 -0.04 -2.28 -1.05
N HIS A 47 -1.09 -1.46 -1.19
CA HIS A 47 -1.24 -0.25 -0.39
C HIS A 47 -2.28 -0.45 0.72
N TYR A 48 -1.89 -0.08 1.94
CA TYR A 48 -2.72 -0.15 3.13
C TYR A 48 -3.12 1.28 3.57
N LEU A 49 -4.32 1.69 3.20
CA LEU A 49 -4.94 2.95 3.64
C LEU A 49 -5.69 2.73 4.95
N MET A 50 -4.94 2.70 6.03
CA MET A 50 -5.47 2.46 7.38
C MET A 50 -4.85 3.40 8.38
N GLY A 51 -5.59 3.70 9.45
CA GLY A 51 -5.07 4.45 10.58
C GLY A 51 -3.85 3.77 11.22
N CYS A 52 -2.98 4.57 11.80
CA CYS A 52 -1.62 4.15 12.15
C CYS A 52 -1.44 3.22 13.35
N HIS A 53 -2.55 2.79 13.93
CA HIS A 53 -2.57 1.79 14.99
C HIS A 53 -3.00 0.40 14.49
N SER A 54 -3.15 0.25 13.16
CA SER A 54 -3.61 -0.98 12.50
C SER A 54 -2.53 -1.67 11.66
N THR A 55 -1.25 -1.28 11.79
CA THR A 55 -0.14 -1.65 10.89
C THR A 55 -0.19 -3.14 10.46
N PRO A 56 -0.17 -3.43 9.14
CA PRO A 56 -0.24 -4.80 8.66
C PRO A 56 0.97 -5.60 9.14
N LEU A 57 0.74 -6.86 9.52
CA LEU A 57 1.83 -7.79 9.83
C LEU A 57 2.51 -8.21 8.53
N PHE A 58 3.43 -7.39 8.02
CA PHE A 58 4.14 -7.60 6.75
C PHE A 58 4.87 -8.95 6.66
N SER A 59 5.24 -9.55 7.80
CA SER A 59 5.81 -10.90 7.87
C SER A 59 4.91 -11.99 7.27
N HIS A 60 3.62 -11.71 7.07
CA HIS A 60 2.66 -12.64 6.46
C HIS A 60 2.40 -12.35 4.97
N LEU A 61 3.07 -11.35 4.38
CA LEU A 61 3.08 -11.06 2.94
C LEU A 61 4.35 -11.60 2.28
N HIS A 62 4.66 -12.87 2.55
CA HIS A 62 5.79 -13.54 1.93
C HIS A 62 5.30 -14.77 1.17
N ILE A 63 5.50 -14.75 -0.15
CA ILE A 63 5.26 -15.87 -1.05
C ILE A 63 6.61 -16.20 -1.69
N GLN A 64 6.95 -17.48 -1.73
CA GLN A 64 8.21 -17.91 -2.30
C GLN A 64 8.30 -17.50 -3.78
N ASN A 65 9.40 -16.83 -4.15
CA ASN A 65 9.68 -16.36 -5.51
C ASN A 65 8.70 -15.31 -6.08
N VAL A 66 7.89 -14.66 -5.23
CA VAL A 66 7.02 -13.55 -5.66
C VAL A 66 7.40 -12.29 -4.88
N PRO A 67 7.96 -11.26 -5.53
CA PRO A 67 8.26 -10.00 -4.89
C PRO A 67 6.95 -9.24 -4.58
N ILE A 68 6.82 -8.77 -3.34
CA ILE A 68 5.69 -7.96 -2.88
C ILE A 68 6.24 -6.64 -2.34
N SER A 69 5.76 -5.53 -2.90
CA SER A 69 5.93 -4.18 -2.38
C SER A 69 4.75 -3.85 -1.48
N ALA A 70 5.01 -3.27 -0.31
CA ALA A 70 3.96 -2.85 0.59
C ALA A 70 4.19 -1.39 1.02
N TRP A 71 3.12 -0.61 1.02
CA TRP A 71 3.13 0.79 1.43
C TRP A 71 1.95 1.10 2.37
N THR A 72 2.18 2.02 3.30
CA THR A 72 1.21 2.50 4.29
C THR A 72 1.27 4.03 4.36
N LEU A 73 0.16 4.65 4.77
CA LEU A 73 0.09 6.08 5.06
C LEU A 73 1.19 6.52 6.05
N ASP A 74 1.80 7.68 5.81
CA ASP A 74 2.75 8.26 6.76
C ASP A 74 2.06 8.68 8.06
N CYS A 75 2.68 8.23 9.14
CA CYS A 75 2.40 8.59 10.51
C CYS A 75 3.61 8.42 11.40
N SER A 76 4.77 8.62 10.79
CA SER A 76 6.00 8.81 11.52
C SER A 76 5.80 9.88 12.61
N PRO A 77 6.52 9.76 13.74
CA PRO A 77 6.53 10.80 14.76
C PRO A 77 6.89 12.19 14.20
N LEU A 78 7.69 12.24 13.12
CA LEU A 78 8.06 13.49 12.44
C LEU A 78 6.84 14.19 11.85
N CYS A 79 5.95 13.45 11.17
CA CYS A 79 4.72 14.02 10.64
C CYS A 79 3.83 14.54 11.78
N ARG A 80 3.65 13.73 12.83
CA ARG A 80 2.80 14.06 13.99
C ARG A 80 3.34 15.16 14.91
N ALA A 81 4.65 15.41 14.86
CA ALA A 81 5.28 16.43 15.69
C ALA A 81 5.03 17.85 15.19
N ASN A 82 4.61 18.01 13.93
CA ASN A 82 4.38 19.31 13.32
C ASN A 82 2.89 19.55 13.06
N ASN A 83 2.27 20.35 13.93
CA ASN A 83 0.85 20.72 13.82
C ASN A 83 0.51 21.55 12.56
N HIS A 84 1.52 21.98 11.79
CA HIS A 84 1.34 22.68 10.52
C HIS A 84 1.34 21.75 9.30
N ILE A 85 1.62 20.46 9.49
CA ILE A 85 1.60 19.46 8.42
C ILE A 85 0.35 18.59 8.62
N LEU A 86 -0.44 18.43 7.55
CA LEU A 86 -1.51 17.44 7.51
C LEU A 86 -0.90 16.10 7.10
N CYS A 87 -0.89 15.12 8.02
CA CYS A 87 -0.37 13.79 7.72
C CYS A 87 -1.26 13.05 6.71
N GLU A 88 -0.68 12.12 5.95
CA GLU A 88 -1.44 11.30 4.99
C GLU A 88 -2.55 10.52 5.69
N SER A 89 -2.27 10.01 6.90
CA SER A 89 -3.24 9.36 7.77
C SER A 89 -4.42 10.27 8.15
N ASP A 90 -4.14 11.49 8.61
CA ASP A 90 -5.19 12.45 8.99
C ASP A 90 -6.00 12.94 7.76
N SER A 91 -5.31 13.14 6.62
CA SER A 91 -5.95 13.53 5.36
C SER A 91 -6.91 12.45 4.88
N PHE A 92 -6.47 11.18 4.88
CA PHE A 92 -7.30 10.03 4.53
C PHE A 92 -8.49 9.88 5.49
N GLU A 93 -8.29 9.99 6.80
CA GLU A 93 -9.38 9.90 7.78
C GLU A 93 -10.41 11.02 7.63
N SER A 94 -9.97 12.24 7.27
CA SER A 94 -10.88 13.37 7.10
C SER A 94 -11.77 13.26 5.86
N ASN A 95 -11.25 12.74 4.74
CA ASN A 95 -12.00 12.54 3.50
C ASN A 95 -11.35 11.46 2.63
N PRO A 96 -11.68 10.17 2.84
CA PRO A 96 -11.05 9.05 2.14
C PRO A 96 -11.21 9.12 0.62
N LYS A 97 -12.39 9.58 0.15
CA LYS A 97 -12.69 9.69 -1.27
C LYS A 97 -11.78 10.73 -1.93
N LYS A 98 -11.72 11.93 -1.34
CA LYS A 98 -10.87 13.01 -1.85
C LYS A 98 -9.40 12.60 -1.82
N PHE A 99 -8.95 11.93 -0.76
CA PHE A 99 -7.58 11.42 -0.67
C PHE A 99 -7.27 10.46 -1.82
N ILE A 100 -8.12 9.46 -2.09
CA ILE A 100 -7.90 8.49 -3.18
C ILE A 100 -7.88 9.20 -4.54
N GLU A 101 -8.82 10.14 -4.75
CA GLU A 101 -8.85 10.95 -5.97
C GLU A 101 -7.55 11.75 -6.13
N GLU A 102 -7.08 12.46 -5.11
CA GLU A 102 -5.87 13.27 -5.23
C GLU A 102 -4.58 12.44 -5.37
N TYR A 103 -4.51 11.31 -4.67
CA TYR A 103 -3.29 10.50 -4.56
C TYR A 103 -3.11 9.52 -5.74
N TYR A 104 -4.21 9.05 -6.35
CA TYR A 104 -4.19 8.09 -7.46
C TYR A 104 -4.78 8.62 -8.77
N SER A 105 -5.25 9.88 -8.84
CA SER A 105 -5.68 10.44 -10.13
C SER A 105 -4.50 10.50 -11.09
N SER A 106 -4.63 9.74 -12.18
CA SER A 106 -3.75 9.79 -13.34
C SER A 106 -3.96 11.12 -14.09
N SER A 107 -3.42 12.22 -13.57
CA SER A 107 -2.87 13.20 -14.49
C SER A 107 -1.56 12.62 -14.97
N VAL A 108 -1.52 12.20 -16.24
CA VAL A 108 -0.28 12.17 -17.02
C VAL A 108 0.42 13.48 -16.68
N GLY A 109 1.52 13.39 -15.93
CA GLY A 109 2.31 14.56 -15.59
C GLY A 109 2.81 15.18 -16.88
N VAL A 110 2.06 16.15 -17.41
CA VAL A 110 2.66 17.21 -18.21
C VAL A 110 3.42 18.04 -17.19
N CYS A 111 4.60 17.57 -16.83
CA CYS A 111 5.59 18.40 -16.18
C CYS A 111 5.85 19.53 -17.17
N GLY A 112 5.30 20.71 -16.90
CA GLY A 112 5.69 21.92 -17.60
C GLY A 112 7.22 21.99 -17.55
N THR A 113 7.85 22.24 -18.69
CA THR A 113 9.31 22.28 -18.85
C THR A 113 9.94 23.49 -18.18
N ASP A 114 9.44 23.92 -17.02
CA ASP A 114 10.00 25.02 -16.25
C ASP A 114 10.61 24.49 -14.96
N ALA A 115 11.93 24.60 -14.91
CA ALA A 115 12.83 24.08 -13.89
C ALA A 115 12.74 24.82 -12.54
N THR A 116 11.55 25.28 -12.13
CA THR A 116 11.35 25.94 -10.85
C THR A 116 10.09 25.44 -10.15
N ILE A 117 10.34 24.64 -9.12
CA ILE A 117 9.50 24.32 -7.95
C ILE A 117 8.65 23.04 -8.09
N ASP A 118 9.11 22.02 -7.36
CA ASP A 118 8.46 20.78 -6.93
C ASP A 118 6.94 20.88 -6.72
N SER A 119 6.15 20.61 -7.76
CA SER A 119 4.68 20.50 -7.67
C SER A 119 4.15 19.18 -8.24
N CYS A 120 4.94 18.10 -8.17
CA CYS A 120 4.49 16.73 -8.46
C CYS A 120 4.61 15.81 -7.23
N SER A 121 4.63 16.39 -6.03
CA SER A 121 4.66 15.63 -4.78
C SER A 121 3.26 15.09 -4.50
N ASN A 122 3.13 13.75 -4.56
CA ASN A 122 2.05 12.89 -4.01
C ASN A 122 1.25 12.06 -5.02
N GLN A 123 1.56 12.09 -6.32
CA GLN A 123 0.88 11.22 -7.27
C GLN A 123 1.56 9.85 -7.33
N ARG A 124 0.82 8.79 -7.01
CA ARG A 124 1.27 7.40 -7.14
C ARG A 124 0.47 6.66 -8.21
N ALA A 125 1.10 5.66 -8.82
CA ALA A 125 0.37 4.66 -9.57
C ALA A 125 -0.62 3.93 -8.64
N ALA A 126 -1.76 3.53 -9.20
CA ALA A 126 -2.69 2.68 -8.48
C ALA A 126 -2.01 1.33 -8.17
N PRO A 127 -2.12 0.80 -6.94
CA PRO A 127 -1.57 -0.49 -6.57
C PRO A 127 -2.35 -1.64 -7.21
N ASP A 128 -1.75 -2.82 -7.25
CA ASP A 128 -2.46 -4.05 -7.62
C ASP A 128 -3.54 -4.39 -6.59
N ILE A 129 -3.26 -4.11 -5.31
CA ILE A 129 -4.17 -4.38 -4.19
C ILE A 129 -4.25 -3.16 -3.28
N LEU A 130 -5.47 -2.66 -3.07
CA LEU A 130 -5.77 -1.59 -2.13
C LEU A 130 -6.55 -2.14 -0.93
N VAL A 131 -6.02 -1.94 0.28
CA VAL A 131 -6.66 -2.35 1.53
C VAL A 131 -7.08 -1.10 2.30
N THR A 132 -8.37 -1.00 2.64
CA THR A 132 -8.92 0.08 3.46
C THR A 132 -9.64 -0.49 4.68
N THR A 133 -9.66 0.26 5.78
CA THR A 133 -10.51 -0.06 6.95
C THR A 133 -11.81 0.72 6.84
N GLY A 134 -12.95 0.02 6.80
CA GLY A 134 -14.30 0.60 6.82
C GLY A 134 -14.87 0.75 8.22
#